data_AF-A0A7S1TSS0-F1
#
_entry.id   AF-A0A7S1TSS0-F1
#
_cell.length_a   1.000
_cell.length_b   1.000
_cell.length_c   1.000
_cell.angle_alpha   90.00
_cell.angle_beta   90.00
_cell.angle_gamma   90.00
#
_symmetry.space_group_name_H-M   'P 1'
#
loop_
_entity.id
_entity.type
_entity.pdbx_description
1 polymer ?
#
loop_
_entity_poly.entity_id
_entity_poly.type
_entity_poly.pdbx_seq_one_letter_code
_entity_poly.pdbx_strand_id
1 'polypeptide(L)'
;MLPRLGLAALAAAALLVGEVDGFTQPKWLKVNPQKSLSSAAAAAALAAGVMQAPAPASAIGPQVIELSGITYTDTGKTKGDLCADRPLVPPGEKVAKGLTPKCVLVEANSESPGKKEINNAAVFGYVKTPTGDSAIANNPDFNSDAGQFASIKTVPPGVGKVSFEFVAVIPDVVNNQLGKLEFDSLKAISYPGGARYAPLTDCELDSLSDACDGVQEKFISK
;
A
#
# COMPACT_ATOMS: atom_id res chain seq x y z
N MET A 1 13.40 -45.69 14.82
CA MET A 1 13.20 -46.35 13.51
C MET A 1 13.05 -45.26 12.46
N LEU A 2 14.03 -45.14 11.56
CA LEU A 2 14.10 -44.19 10.45
C LEU A 2 14.24 -44.99 9.16
N PRO A 3 13.62 -44.55 8.06
CA PRO A 3 14.23 -44.62 6.73
C PRO A 3 14.43 -43.18 6.20
N ARG A 4 15.61 -42.69 5.83
CA ARG A 4 16.53 -43.00 4.71
C ARG A 4 15.93 -42.93 3.29
N LEU A 5 16.34 -41.84 2.61
CA LEU A 5 16.83 -41.71 1.22
C LEU A 5 15.86 -41.65 0.01
N GLY A 6 16.15 -40.67 -0.85
CA GLY A 6 15.72 -40.53 -2.26
C GLY A 6 15.88 -39.07 -2.73
N LEU A 7 17.10 -38.56 -2.92
CA LEU A 7 17.81 -38.39 -4.20
C LEU A 7 17.00 -37.87 -5.41
N ALA A 8 17.29 -36.61 -5.75
CA ALA A 8 17.54 -36.02 -7.09
C ALA A 8 16.53 -36.18 -8.25
N ALA A 9 16.11 -35.03 -8.80
CA ALA A 9 16.08 -34.81 -10.25
C ALA A 9 16.20 -33.30 -10.57
N LEU A 10 17.33 -32.93 -11.17
CA LEU A 10 17.53 -31.71 -11.95
C LEU A 10 16.72 -31.82 -13.25
N ALA A 11 16.06 -30.75 -13.67
CA ALA A 11 15.73 -30.54 -15.08
C ALA A 11 15.83 -29.05 -15.42
N ALA A 12 16.88 -28.72 -16.17
CA ALA A 12 17.09 -27.43 -16.80
C ALA A 12 16.19 -27.33 -18.04
N ALA A 13 15.47 -26.21 -18.18
CA ALA A 13 14.77 -25.86 -19.41
C ALA A 13 15.61 -24.83 -20.17
N ALA A 14 16.02 -25.21 -21.38
CA ALA A 14 16.89 -24.47 -22.27
C ALA A 14 16.18 -23.29 -22.96
N LEU A 15 16.94 -22.23 -23.18
CA LEU A 15 16.65 -21.09 -24.05
C LEU A 15 16.48 -21.54 -25.50
N LEU A 16 15.42 -21.08 -26.16
CA LEU A 16 15.28 -21.10 -27.61
C LEU A 16 15.56 -19.69 -28.15
N VAL A 17 16.74 -19.51 -28.73
CA VAL A 17 17.07 -18.38 -29.61
C VAL A 17 16.71 -18.81 -31.03
N GLY A 18 15.74 -18.12 -31.64
CA GLY A 18 15.38 -18.31 -33.04
C GLY A 18 16.36 -17.55 -33.94
N GLU A 19 17.17 -18.30 -34.66
CA GLU A 19 18.04 -17.84 -35.75
C GLU A 19 17.18 -17.72 -37.02
N VAL A 20 17.14 -16.53 -37.64
CA VAL A 20 16.45 -16.29 -38.91
C VAL A 20 17.51 -16.09 -39.99
N ASP A 21 17.86 -17.18 -40.66
CA ASP A 21 18.66 -17.18 -41.87
C ASP A 21 17.80 -16.84 -43.09
N GLY A 22 18.27 -15.92 -43.94
CA GLY A 22 17.77 -15.83 -45.31
C GLY A 22 17.74 -14.43 -45.91
N PHE A 23 18.91 -13.83 -46.17
CA PHE A 23 19.00 -12.79 -47.20
C PHE A 23 20.16 -13.06 -48.16
N THR A 24 19.79 -13.60 -49.32
CA THR A 24 20.61 -13.82 -50.51
C THR A 24 21.19 -12.51 -51.03
N GLN A 25 22.52 -12.43 -51.13
CA GLN A 25 23.19 -11.34 -51.85
C GLN A 25 23.35 -11.67 -53.35
N PRO A 26 23.11 -10.69 -54.25
CA PRO A 26 23.52 -10.83 -55.64
C PRO A 26 25.04 -10.64 -55.77
N LYS A 27 25.68 -11.62 -56.41
CA LYS A 27 27.00 -11.47 -57.04
C LYS A 27 26.95 -10.37 -58.10
N TRP A 28 28.13 -9.81 -58.40
CA TRP A 28 28.53 -8.97 -59.55
C TRP A 28 28.92 -7.54 -59.19
N LEU A 29 30.21 -7.36 -58.87
CA LEU A 29 31.10 -6.34 -59.45
C LEU A 29 32.49 -6.47 -58.78
N LYS A 30 33.45 -7.03 -59.53
CA LYS A 30 34.87 -6.93 -59.18
C LYS A 30 35.32 -5.51 -59.55
N VAL A 31 35.74 -4.73 -58.56
CA VAL A 31 36.46 -3.46 -58.78
C VAL A 31 37.77 -3.50 -58.00
N ASN A 32 38.83 -3.11 -58.71
CA ASN A 32 40.25 -3.19 -58.36
C ASN A 32 40.64 -2.39 -57.09
N PRO A 33 41.68 -2.81 -56.34
CA PRO A 33 42.15 -2.10 -55.17
C PRO A 33 43.27 -1.12 -55.56
N GLN A 34 42.96 0.18 -55.66
CA GLN A 34 44.01 1.20 -55.63
C GLN A 34 43.59 2.42 -54.80
N LYS A 35 44.31 2.57 -53.68
CA LYS A 35 44.76 3.81 -53.06
C LYS A 35 43.76 4.98 -53.00
N SER A 36 43.25 5.26 -51.80
CA SER A 36 43.14 6.64 -51.35
C SER A 36 43.63 6.77 -49.91
N LEU A 37 44.68 7.56 -49.76
CA LEU A 37 45.15 8.15 -48.52
C LEU A 37 44.09 9.11 -47.93
N SER A 38 44.23 9.30 -46.63
CA SER A 38 43.91 10.51 -45.86
C SER A 38 42.49 10.68 -45.27
N SER A 39 42.51 10.69 -43.93
CA SER A 39 41.80 11.62 -43.05
C SER A 39 40.29 11.47 -42.86
N ALA A 40 39.92 10.81 -41.76
CA ALA A 40 38.79 11.19 -40.91
C ALA A 40 39.24 10.95 -39.45
N ALA A 41 39.74 11.97 -38.77
CA ALA A 41 38.96 12.94 -38.00
C ALA A 41 38.25 12.29 -36.80
N ALA A 42 38.73 12.69 -35.62
CA ALA A 42 38.27 12.31 -34.30
C ALA A 42 36.77 12.59 -34.10
N ALA A 43 36.03 11.57 -33.65
CA ALA A 43 34.70 11.72 -33.03
C ALA A 43 34.38 10.47 -32.20
N ALA A 44 35.06 10.29 -31.07
CA ALA A 44 34.77 9.19 -30.14
C ALA A 44 34.95 9.65 -28.69
N ALA A 45 34.07 10.53 -28.20
CA ALA A 45 34.02 10.87 -26.77
C ALA A 45 32.70 11.54 -26.32
N LEU A 46 31.52 11.04 -26.71
CA LEU A 46 30.23 11.52 -26.16
C LEU A 46 29.19 10.39 -26.04
N ALA A 47 29.56 9.23 -25.48
CA ALA A 47 28.61 8.12 -25.27
C ALA A 47 28.70 7.47 -23.88
N ALA A 48 29.17 8.21 -22.87
CA ALA A 48 29.20 7.75 -21.47
C ALA A 48 28.31 8.63 -20.57
N GLY A 49 27.19 9.12 -21.08
CA GLY A 49 26.09 9.59 -20.25
C GLY A 49 25.18 8.40 -19.99
N VAL A 50 25.47 7.60 -18.97
CA VAL A 50 24.55 6.57 -18.47
C VAL A 50 23.29 7.32 -18.06
N MET A 51 22.28 7.31 -18.93
CA MET A 51 20.95 7.80 -18.63
C MET A 51 20.39 6.90 -17.53
N GLN A 52 20.67 7.24 -16.27
CA GLN A 52 19.83 6.82 -15.17
C GLN A 52 18.47 7.46 -15.45
N ALA A 53 17.57 6.66 -16.00
CA ALA A 53 16.18 7.06 -16.18
C ALA A 53 15.70 7.62 -14.83
N PRO A 54 15.15 8.85 -14.81
CA PRO A 54 14.64 9.41 -13.58
C PRO A 54 13.64 8.43 -12.99
N ALA A 55 13.80 8.10 -11.70
CA ALA A 55 12.85 7.25 -11.01
C ALA A 55 11.44 7.83 -11.20
N PRO A 56 10.41 7.00 -11.45
CA PRO A 56 9.07 7.48 -11.71
C PRO A 56 8.64 8.42 -10.59
N ALA A 57 8.32 9.66 -10.95
CA ALA A 57 7.84 10.66 -10.01
C ALA A 57 6.36 10.35 -9.71
N SER A 58 6.08 9.59 -8.66
CA SER A 58 4.72 9.47 -8.08
C SER A 58 4.34 10.75 -7.35
N ALA A 59 4.13 11.84 -8.09
CA ALA A 59 3.83 13.14 -7.53
C ALA A 59 2.31 13.41 -7.39
N ILE A 60 1.46 12.69 -8.14
CA ILE A 60 0.01 12.95 -8.17
C ILE A 60 -0.75 11.62 -8.33
N GLY A 61 -1.61 11.30 -7.37
CA GLY A 61 -2.50 10.13 -7.41
C GLY A 61 -2.39 9.20 -6.21
N PRO A 62 -3.32 8.23 -6.07
CA PRO A 62 -3.28 7.25 -4.98
C PRO A 62 -2.00 6.42 -5.04
N GLN A 63 -1.35 6.28 -3.89
CA GLN A 63 -0.28 5.32 -3.67
C GLN A 63 -0.86 4.10 -2.97
N VAL A 64 -0.82 2.95 -3.65
CA VAL A 64 -1.24 1.66 -3.09
C VAL A 64 -0.04 1.06 -2.35
N ILE A 65 -0.30 0.60 -1.14
CA ILE A 65 0.63 -0.03 -0.22
C ILE A 65 0.10 -1.44 0.01
N GLU A 66 0.89 -2.42 -0.43
CA GLU A 66 0.55 -3.83 -0.25
C GLU A 66 0.79 -4.23 1.20
N LEU A 67 -0.17 -4.97 1.78
CA LEU A 67 -0.11 -5.47 3.15
C LEU A 67 -0.03 -7.00 3.13
N SER A 68 0.95 -7.57 3.81
CA SER A 68 1.18 -9.01 3.83
C SER A 68 1.63 -9.50 5.21
N GLY A 69 1.62 -10.82 5.43
CA GLY A 69 2.02 -11.40 6.72
C GLY A 69 1.17 -10.93 7.89
N ILE A 70 -0.14 -10.84 7.67
CA ILE A 70 -1.11 -10.30 8.63
C ILE A 70 -1.15 -11.17 9.89
N THR A 71 -0.93 -10.54 11.04
CA THR A 71 -1.21 -11.10 12.37
C THR A 71 -2.13 -10.15 13.11
N TYR A 72 -2.94 -10.68 14.02
CA TYR A 72 -3.90 -9.86 14.76
C TYR A 72 -4.13 -10.38 16.16
N THR A 73 -4.53 -9.47 17.05
CA THR A 73 -4.84 -9.76 18.44
C THR A 73 -6.08 -8.98 18.90
N ASP A 74 -6.95 -9.61 19.69
CA ASP A 74 -7.97 -8.89 20.45
C ASP A 74 -7.26 -8.02 21.50
N THR A 75 -7.54 -6.72 21.49
CA THR A 75 -6.97 -5.77 22.45
C THR A 75 -7.59 -5.88 23.84
N GLY A 76 -8.71 -6.60 23.99
CA GLY A 76 -9.45 -6.72 25.24
C GLY A 76 -10.22 -5.46 25.63
N LYS A 77 -10.23 -4.43 24.78
CA LYS A 77 -10.99 -3.19 25.00
C LYS A 77 -12.49 -3.48 25.03
N THR A 78 -13.19 -2.73 25.87
CA THR A 78 -14.61 -2.90 26.16
C THR A 78 -15.44 -1.71 25.67
N LYS A 79 -16.77 -1.81 25.78
CA LYS A 79 -17.68 -0.75 25.36
C LYS A 79 -17.34 0.55 26.08
N GLY A 80 -17.06 1.60 25.31
CA GLY A 80 -16.67 2.92 25.83
C GLY A 80 -15.18 3.23 25.74
N ASP A 81 -14.33 2.22 25.59
CA ASP A 81 -12.89 2.41 25.35
C ASP A 81 -12.64 2.93 23.93
N LEU A 82 -11.51 3.60 23.73
CA LEU A 82 -11.09 4.09 22.41
C LEU A 82 -10.41 2.99 21.60
N CYS A 83 -10.99 2.65 20.45
CA CYS A 83 -10.41 1.80 19.42
C CYS A 83 -10.22 2.61 18.14
N ALA A 84 -9.00 2.65 17.60
CA ALA A 84 -8.70 3.46 16.40
C ALA A 84 -9.15 4.93 16.55
N ASP A 85 -8.86 5.52 17.72
CA ASP A 85 -9.23 6.90 18.09
C ASP A 85 -10.75 7.17 18.11
N ARG A 86 -11.59 6.13 18.18
CA ARG A 86 -13.07 6.23 18.25
C ARG A 86 -13.64 5.36 19.39
N PRO A 87 -14.74 5.77 20.04
CA PRO A 87 -15.37 4.94 21.06
C PRO A 87 -15.85 3.59 20.49
N LEU A 88 -15.57 2.50 21.20
CA LEU A 88 -16.05 1.17 20.86
C LEU A 88 -17.54 1.06 21.16
N VAL A 89 -18.36 1.39 20.16
CA VAL A 89 -19.82 1.38 20.25
C VAL A 89 -20.36 0.43 19.18
N PRO A 90 -21.37 -0.40 19.50
CA PRO A 90 -22.00 -1.24 18.49
C PRO A 90 -22.62 -0.39 17.35
N PRO A 91 -22.60 -0.88 16.11
CA PRO A 91 -23.09 -0.13 14.95
C PRO A 91 -24.62 0.01 15.01
N GLY A 92 -25.14 1.14 15.51
CA GLY A 92 -26.55 1.53 15.50
C GLY A 92 -27.52 0.59 16.24
N GLU A 93 -28.39 1.09 17.13
CA GLU A 93 -29.29 0.26 17.95
C GLU A 93 -30.16 -0.74 17.18
N LYS A 94 -30.52 -0.45 15.93
CA LYS A 94 -31.36 -1.32 15.09
C LYS A 94 -30.56 -2.39 14.31
N VAL A 95 -29.28 -2.14 14.04
CA VAL A 95 -28.40 -3.02 13.25
C VAL A 95 -27.52 -3.88 14.16
N ALA A 96 -27.28 -3.43 15.39
CA ALA A 96 -26.46 -4.10 16.40
C ALA A 96 -27.13 -5.27 17.16
N LYS A 97 -28.39 -5.61 16.88
CA LYS A 97 -29.04 -6.73 17.59
C LYS A 97 -28.35 -8.04 17.19
N GLY A 98 -27.67 -8.66 18.17
CA GLY A 98 -26.93 -9.91 17.95
C GLY A 98 -25.50 -9.71 17.48
N LEU A 99 -24.96 -8.48 17.53
CA LEU A 99 -23.62 -8.14 17.09
C LEU A 99 -22.82 -7.45 18.22
N THR A 100 -21.67 -8.02 18.58
CA THR A 100 -20.76 -7.47 19.57
C THR A 100 -19.53 -6.84 18.90
N PRO A 101 -19.24 -5.55 19.16
CA PRO A 101 -18.03 -4.91 18.67
C PRO A 101 -16.80 -5.35 19.48
N LYS A 102 -15.68 -5.58 18.79
CA LYS A 102 -14.37 -5.92 19.36
C LYS A 102 -13.29 -5.06 18.72
N CYS A 103 -12.34 -4.61 19.53
CA CYS A 103 -11.21 -3.86 19.01
C CYS A 103 -10.04 -4.78 18.71
N VAL A 104 -9.63 -4.80 17.44
CA VAL A 104 -8.58 -5.70 16.94
C VAL A 104 -7.36 -4.87 16.56
N LEU A 105 -6.21 -5.24 17.11
CA LEU A 105 -4.91 -4.74 16.68
C LEU A 105 -4.39 -5.67 15.58
N VAL A 106 -4.06 -5.10 14.43
CA VAL A 106 -3.50 -5.80 13.28
C VAL A 106 -2.06 -5.35 13.08
N GLU A 107 -1.17 -6.31 12.87
CA GLU A 107 0.21 -6.10 12.47
C GLU A 107 0.41 -6.71 11.07
N ALA A 108 1.10 -5.97 10.20
CA ALA A 108 1.33 -6.37 8.83
C ALA A 108 2.72 -5.92 8.36
N ASN A 109 3.29 -6.66 7.41
CA ASN A 109 4.37 -6.14 6.59
C ASN A 109 3.78 -5.23 5.52
N SER A 110 4.38 -4.07 5.32
CA SER A 110 4.00 -3.08 4.32
C SER A 110 5.07 -2.95 3.25
N GLU A 111 4.67 -2.87 1.99
CA GLU A 111 5.55 -2.50 0.88
C GLU A 111 5.05 -1.21 0.23
N SER A 112 5.77 -0.11 0.50
CA SER A 112 5.48 1.21 -0.05
C SER A 112 6.39 1.51 -1.24
N PRO A 113 5.84 1.87 -2.42
CA PRO A 113 6.65 2.28 -3.58
C PRO A 113 7.30 3.66 -3.39
N GLY A 114 6.89 4.41 -2.36
CA GLY A 114 7.38 5.75 -2.08
C GLY A 114 8.77 5.74 -1.43
N LYS A 115 9.58 6.75 -1.77
CA LYS A 115 10.86 7.05 -1.08
C LYS A 115 10.69 7.85 0.20
N LYS A 116 9.45 8.21 0.53
CA LYS A 116 9.08 9.01 1.70
C LYS A 116 8.12 8.23 2.57
N GLU A 117 8.14 8.57 3.84
CA GLU A 117 7.13 8.13 4.79
C GLU A 117 5.75 8.61 4.36
N ILE A 118 4.76 7.73 4.50
CA ILE A 118 3.37 8.00 4.17
C ILE A 118 2.58 8.10 5.47
N ASN A 119 1.84 9.19 5.63
CA ASN A 119 0.99 9.41 6.79
C ASN A 119 -0.49 9.21 6.46
N ASN A 120 -1.25 8.71 7.44
CA ASN A 120 -2.70 8.52 7.37
C ASN A 120 -3.15 7.68 6.16
N ALA A 121 -2.51 6.52 5.95
CA ALA A 121 -2.94 5.61 4.88
C ALA A 121 -4.26 4.94 5.26
N ALA A 122 -5.25 5.00 4.38
CA ALA A 122 -6.57 4.41 4.57
C ALA A 122 -6.53 2.92 4.23
N VAL A 123 -7.07 2.07 5.11
CA VAL A 123 -7.05 0.60 4.95
C VAL A 123 -8.38 0.11 4.37
N PHE A 124 -8.28 -0.73 3.34
CA PHE A 124 -9.40 -1.32 2.59
C PHE A 124 -9.20 -2.83 2.49
N GLY A 125 -10.31 -3.55 2.25
CA GLY A 125 -10.30 -4.99 2.08
C GLY A 125 -11.51 -5.65 2.76
N TYR A 126 -11.44 -6.97 2.88
CA TYR A 126 -12.48 -7.77 3.49
C TYR A 126 -11.93 -8.50 4.70
N VAL A 127 -12.74 -8.56 5.76
CA VAL A 127 -12.43 -9.32 6.96
C VAL A 127 -13.63 -10.22 7.25
N LYS A 128 -13.41 -11.53 7.27
CA LYS A 128 -14.44 -12.53 7.53
C LYS A 128 -14.30 -13.08 8.94
N THR A 129 -15.44 -13.31 9.58
CA THR A 129 -15.55 -14.05 10.83
C THR A 129 -15.49 -15.56 10.57
N PRO A 130 -15.36 -16.41 11.61
CA PRO A 130 -15.41 -17.87 11.45
C PRO A 130 -16.71 -18.40 10.82
N THR A 131 -17.80 -17.65 10.92
CA THR A 131 -19.10 -18.01 10.33
C THR A 131 -19.19 -17.65 8.84
N GLY A 132 -18.18 -16.95 8.31
CA GLY A 132 -18.15 -16.43 6.95
C GLY A 132 -18.83 -15.06 6.80
N ASP A 133 -19.36 -14.50 7.89
CA ASP A 133 -19.95 -13.16 7.91
C ASP A 133 -18.87 -12.08 7.86
N SER A 134 -19.23 -10.87 7.46
CA SER A 134 -18.30 -9.75 7.48
C SER A 134 -18.06 -9.26 8.90
N ALA A 135 -16.79 -9.16 9.27
CA ALA A 135 -16.37 -8.52 10.51
C ALA A 135 -16.43 -6.99 10.42
N ILE A 136 -16.66 -6.41 9.23
CA ILE A 136 -16.76 -4.97 9.03
C ILE A 136 -18.23 -4.59 8.86
N ALA A 137 -18.75 -3.78 9.79
CA ALA A 137 -20.17 -3.40 9.83
C ALA A 137 -20.69 -2.74 8.53
N ASN A 138 -19.82 -2.02 7.82
CA ASN A 138 -20.18 -1.30 6.59
C ASN A 138 -20.17 -2.19 5.33
N ASN A 139 -19.97 -3.50 5.47
CA ASN A 139 -19.94 -4.43 4.34
C ASN A 139 -20.50 -5.81 4.67
N PRO A 140 -21.80 -5.92 5.02
CA PRO A 140 -22.38 -7.18 5.48
C PRO A 140 -22.46 -8.26 4.40
N ASP A 141 -22.46 -7.90 3.11
CA ASP A 141 -22.75 -8.80 1.99
C ASP A 141 -21.55 -9.07 1.05
N PHE A 142 -20.40 -8.45 1.30
CA PHE A 142 -19.16 -8.55 0.50
C PHE A 142 -19.28 -8.12 -0.98
N ASN A 143 -20.44 -7.68 -1.44
CA ASN A 143 -20.65 -7.29 -2.84
C ASN A 143 -20.09 -5.91 -3.15
N SER A 144 -19.97 -5.05 -2.14
CA SER A 144 -19.35 -3.73 -2.26
C SER A 144 -18.03 -3.69 -1.48
N ASP A 145 -17.11 -2.80 -1.86
CA ASP A 145 -15.97 -2.49 -1.00
C ASP A 145 -16.50 -1.95 0.34
N ALA A 146 -15.91 -2.35 1.46
CA ALA A 146 -16.29 -1.84 2.78
C ALA A 146 -15.98 -0.34 2.96
N GLY A 147 -15.29 0.23 1.98
CA GLY A 147 -14.68 1.53 2.12
C GLY A 147 -13.53 1.47 3.11
N GLN A 148 -13.11 2.64 3.58
CA GLN A 148 -12.07 2.72 4.59
C GLN A 148 -12.60 2.22 5.93
N PHE A 149 -12.07 1.11 6.43
CA PHE A 149 -12.45 0.57 7.75
C PHE A 149 -11.41 0.84 8.84
N ALA A 150 -10.17 1.18 8.46
CA ALA A 150 -9.10 1.56 9.40
C ALA A 150 -8.15 2.59 8.78
N SER A 151 -7.21 3.09 9.59
CA SER A 151 -6.12 3.94 9.14
C SER A 151 -4.80 3.53 9.77
N ILE A 152 -3.73 3.56 8.97
CA ILE A 152 -2.36 3.44 9.44
C ILE A 152 -1.80 4.85 9.61
N LYS A 153 -1.35 5.16 10.82
CA LYS A 153 -0.82 6.51 11.15
C LYS A 153 0.39 6.83 10.29
N THR A 154 1.32 5.89 10.21
CA THR A 154 2.61 6.06 9.54
C THR A 154 3.05 4.77 8.87
N VAL A 155 3.43 4.85 7.59
CA VAL A 155 4.00 3.75 6.81
C VAL A 155 5.44 4.11 6.41
N PRO A 156 6.44 3.29 6.77
CA PRO A 156 7.82 3.54 6.40
C PRO A 156 8.03 3.43 4.88
N PRO A 157 9.03 4.13 4.31
CA PRO A 157 9.39 3.99 2.90
C PRO A 157 9.94 2.58 2.60
N GLY A 158 9.60 2.02 1.44
CA GLY A 158 10.02 0.67 1.06
C GLY A 158 9.32 -0.43 1.86
N VAL A 159 10.08 -1.45 2.28
CA VAL A 159 9.55 -2.58 3.06
C VAL A 159 9.66 -2.28 4.55
N GLY A 160 8.58 -2.49 5.30
CA GLY A 160 8.58 -2.30 6.74
C GLY A 160 7.42 -3.03 7.44
N LYS A 161 7.23 -2.70 8.72
CA LYS A 161 6.11 -3.19 9.52
C LYS A 161 5.20 -2.05 9.91
N VAL A 162 3.90 -2.32 9.89
CA VAL A 162 2.85 -1.38 10.28
C VAL A 162 1.88 -2.05 11.23
N SER A 163 1.27 -1.24 12.07
CA SER A 163 0.20 -1.66 12.98
C SER A 163 -0.96 -0.70 12.89
N PHE A 164 -2.18 -1.24 12.92
CA PHE A 164 -3.40 -0.44 12.97
C PHE A 164 -4.48 -1.14 13.79
N GLU A 165 -5.38 -0.35 14.36
CA GLU A 165 -6.56 -0.87 15.06
C GLU A 165 -7.79 -0.73 14.18
N PHE A 166 -8.74 -1.65 14.33
CA PHE A 166 -10.08 -1.49 13.75
C PHE A 166 -11.15 -2.15 14.65
N VAL A 167 -12.39 -1.76 14.42
CA VAL A 167 -13.56 -2.32 15.12
C VAL A 167 -14.12 -3.47 14.29
N ALA A 168 -13.93 -4.69 14.78
CA ALA A 168 -14.59 -5.88 14.25
C ALA A 168 -15.97 -6.03 14.89
N VAL A 169 -16.94 -6.53 14.13
CA VAL A 169 -18.30 -6.79 14.60
C VAL A 169 -18.60 -8.26 14.43
N ILE A 170 -19.01 -8.91 15.51
CA ILE A 170 -19.06 -10.37 15.60
C ILE A 170 -20.45 -10.82 16.03
N PRO A 171 -21.01 -11.86 15.41
CA PRO A 171 -22.26 -12.46 15.87
C PRO A 171 -22.16 -12.95 17.33
N ASP A 172 -23.16 -12.61 18.16
CA ASP A 172 -23.22 -12.99 19.58
C ASP A 172 -23.27 -14.53 19.79
N VAL A 173 -23.66 -15.28 18.75
CA VAL A 173 -23.71 -16.75 18.75
C VAL A 173 -22.36 -17.42 18.97
N VAL A 174 -21.25 -16.68 18.85
CA VAL A 174 -19.88 -17.17 19.04
C VAL A 174 -19.31 -16.84 20.44
N ASN A 175 -20.16 -16.85 21.48
CA ASN A 175 -19.77 -16.57 22.88
C ASN A 175 -18.95 -15.28 23.06
N ASN A 176 -19.17 -14.26 22.22
CA ASN A 176 -18.39 -13.01 22.21
C ASN A 176 -16.87 -13.17 22.04
N GLN A 177 -16.43 -14.29 21.47
CA GLN A 177 -15.03 -14.54 21.15
C GLN A 177 -14.71 -14.05 19.73
N LEU A 178 -13.53 -13.44 19.55
CA LEU A 178 -13.09 -12.92 18.25
C LEU A 178 -13.06 -14.01 17.17
N GLY A 179 -12.70 -15.23 17.57
CA GLY A 179 -12.50 -16.34 16.66
C GLY A 179 -11.33 -16.12 15.70
N LYS A 180 -11.22 -17.02 14.71
CA LYS A 180 -10.27 -16.87 13.61
C LYS A 180 -10.83 -15.90 12.57
N LEU A 181 -10.18 -14.76 12.38
CA LEU A 181 -10.50 -13.82 11.31
C LEU A 181 -9.72 -14.19 10.05
N GLU A 182 -10.38 -14.07 8.91
CA GLU A 182 -9.75 -14.23 7.60
C GLU A 182 -9.71 -12.88 6.89
N PHE A 183 -8.54 -12.56 6.35
CA PHE A 183 -8.22 -11.26 5.78
C PHE A 183 -7.98 -11.42 4.29
N ASP A 184 -8.85 -10.82 3.47
CA ASP A 184 -8.81 -10.94 2.01
C ASP A 184 -8.63 -9.58 1.35
N SER A 185 -7.75 -9.52 0.34
CA SER A 185 -7.52 -8.33 -0.49
C SER A 185 -7.21 -7.05 0.30
N LEU A 186 -6.44 -7.19 1.37
CA LEU A 186 -6.08 -6.10 2.27
C LEU A 186 -5.02 -5.19 1.63
N LYS A 187 -5.33 -3.91 1.53
CA LYS A 187 -4.43 -2.89 1.00
C LYS A 187 -4.59 -1.58 1.74
N ALA A 188 -3.53 -0.80 1.81
CA ALA A 188 -3.60 0.58 2.27
C ALA A 188 -3.44 1.52 1.07
N ILE A 189 -4.23 2.59 1.05
CA ILE A 189 -4.17 3.62 0.01
C ILE A 189 -3.91 4.95 0.69
N SER A 190 -2.88 5.65 0.22
CA SER A 190 -2.66 7.04 0.60
C SER A 190 -2.84 7.95 -0.60
N TYR A 191 -3.41 9.12 -0.34
CA TYR A 191 -3.51 10.19 -1.32
C TYR A 191 -2.49 11.26 -0.92
N PRO A 192 -1.23 11.20 -1.42
CA PRO A 192 -0.25 12.26 -1.20
C PRO A 192 -0.81 13.61 -1.68
N GLY A 193 -0.81 14.61 -0.79
CA GLY A 193 -1.45 15.91 -1.04
C GLY A 193 -2.97 15.95 -0.76
N GLY A 194 -3.56 14.81 -0.39
CA GLY A 194 -4.95 14.66 0.01
C GLY A 194 -5.21 14.90 1.50
N ALA A 195 -4.17 15.28 2.28
CA ALA A 195 -4.35 15.92 3.59
C ALA A 195 -5.02 17.28 3.37
N ARG A 196 -6.31 17.22 3.04
CA ARG A 196 -7.15 18.36 2.77
C ARG A 196 -7.59 18.91 4.12
N TYR A 197 -7.04 20.10 4.38
CA TYR A 197 -7.40 21.03 5.44
C TYR A 197 -6.99 20.55 6.84
N ALA A 198 -6.05 21.29 7.45
CA ALA A 198 -6.10 21.43 8.89
C ALA A 198 -7.54 21.86 9.24
N PRO A 199 -8.12 21.40 10.36
CA PRO A 199 -9.41 21.92 10.80
C PRO A 199 -9.33 23.44 10.74
N LEU A 200 -10.23 24.07 9.97
CA LEU A 200 -10.25 25.51 9.84
C LEU A 200 -10.28 26.06 11.26
N THR A 201 -9.30 26.90 11.56
CA THR A 201 -9.22 27.52 12.88
C THR A 201 -10.43 28.43 13.09
N ASP A 202 -10.80 28.69 14.34
CA ASP A 202 -11.95 29.58 14.63
C ASP A 202 -11.78 30.95 13.96
N CYS A 203 -10.55 31.41 13.77
CA CYS A 203 -10.25 32.62 13.02
C CYS A 203 -10.48 32.52 11.50
N GLU A 204 -10.24 31.34 10.91
CA GLU A 204 -10.52 31.10 9.48
C GLU A 204 -12.01 30.89 9.21
N LEU A 205 -12.77 30.43 10.22
CA LEU A 205 -14.22 30.28 10.17
C LEU A 205 -14.95 31.60 10.49
N ASP A 206 -14.42 32.38 11.42
CA ASP A 206 -14.94 33.68 11.84
C ASP A 206 -13.79 34.65 12.11
N SER A 207 -13.55 35.53 11.14
CA SER A 207 -12.49 36.56 11.20
C SER A 207 -12.73 37.65 12.25
N LEU A 208 -13.90 37.66 12.90
CA LEU A 208 -14.25 38.61 13.97
C LEU A 208 -14.24 37.93 15.35
N SER A 209 -13.86 36.66 15.45
CA SER A 209 -13.78 35.96 16.72
C SER A 209 -12.58 36.42 17.55
N ASP A 210 -12.75 36.48 18.87
CA ASP A 210 -11.70 36.85 19.83
C ASP A 210 -10.46 35.92 19.75
N ALA A 211 -10.59 34.75 19.13
CA ALA A 211 -9.50 33.81 18.86
C ALA A 211 -8.50 34.33 17.81
N CYS A 212 -8.86 35.33 17.00
CA CYS A 212 -7.98 35.96 16.01
C CYS A 212 -6.93 36.90 16.62
N ASP A 213 -7.23 37.51 17.77
CA ASP A 213 -6.39 38.58 18.35
C ASP A 213 -5.07 38.03 18.91
N GLY A 214 -5.04 36.75 19.33
CA GLY A 214 -3.83 36.10 19.85
C GLY A 214 -2.84 35.61 18.79
N VAL A 215 -3.25 35.51 17.51
CA VAL A 215 -2.39 34.96 16.44
C VAL A 215 -1.60 36.07 15.75
N GLN A 216 -2.14 37.29 15.66
CA GLN A 216 -1.45 38.42 15.02
C GLN A 216 -0.24 38.91 15.84
N GLU A 217 -0.27 38.85 17.18
CA GLU A 217 0.86 39.28 18.02
C GLU A 217 2.12 38.40 17.83
N LYS A 218 1.94 37.12 17.45
CA LYS A 218 3.05 36.18 17.24
C LYS A 218 3.84 36.43 15.96
N PHE A 219 3.26 37.14 14.98
CA PHE A 219 3.92 37.49 13.73
C PHE A 219 4.56 38.88 13.75
N ILE A 220 4.21 39.73 14.72
CA ILE A 220 4.77 41.09 14.88
C ILE A 220 6.00 41.08 15.81
N SER A 221 6.21 40.04 16.62
CA SER A 221 7.34 39.92 17.56
C SER A 221 8.58 39.17 17.00
N LYS A 222 8.86 39.24 15.70
CA LYS A 222 10.15 38.78 15.15
C LYS A 222 10.84 39.83 14.30
#